data_AF-A0A560LNY3-F1
#
_entry.id   AF-A0A560LNY3-F1
#
_cell.length_a   1.000
_cell.length_b   1.000
_cell.length_c   1.000
_cell.angle_alpha   90.00
_cell.angle_beta   90.00
_cell.angle_gamma   90.00
#
_symmetry.space_group_name_H-M   'P 1'
#
loop_
_entity.id
_entity.type
_entity.pdbx_description
1 polymer ?
#
loop_
_entity_poly.entity_id
_entity_poly.type
_entity_poly.pdbx_seq_one_letter_code
_entity_poly.pdbx_strand_id
1 'polypeptide(L)'
;MKHRRGIELAPPFPPADYREHDGQQYDSLKSLREWEVLGAKCGKCGRVSWLDKRAVDREIGNQYLINLRGKLRCECGNKEGNRVLIGTLGR
;
A
#
# COMPACT_ATOMS: atom_id res chain seq x y z
N MET A 1 -11.25 25.80 -2.14
CA MET A 1 -9.83 25.50 -1.81
C MET A 1 -9.61 24.00 -1.97
N LYS A 2 -8.69 23.60 -2.88
CA LYS A 2 -8.40 22.19 -3.19
C LYS A 2 -7.71 21.55 -1.98
N HIS A 3 -8.41 20.74 -1.20
CA HIS A 3 -7.76 19.88 -0.21
C HIS A 3 -6.85 18.91 -0.97
N ARG A 4 -5.52 19.08 -0.87
CA ARG A 4 -4.56 18.04 -1.23
C ARG A 4 -4.77 16.88 -0.26
N ARG A 5 -5.68 15.97 -0.60
CA ARG A 5 -5.86 14.66 0.07
C ARG A 5 -4.90 13.65 -0.55
N GLY A 6 -3.60 13.89 -0.38
CA GLY A 6 -2.58 12.95 -0.81
C GLY A 6 -1.46 13.01 0.20
N ILE A 7 -1.43 12.05 1.13
CA ILE A 7 -0.26 11.84 1.96
C ILE A 7 0.77 11.14 1.09
N GLU A 8 1.95 11.75 0.92
CA GLU A 8 3.12 11.03 0.40
C GLU A 8 3.58 10.06 1.49
N LEU A 9 3.25 8.80 1.30
CA LEU A 9 3.44 7.73 2.28
C LEU A 9 4.70 6.90 2.00
N ALA A 10 5.75 7.46 1.40
CA ALA A 10 6.95 6.68 1.13
C ALA A 10 7.68 6.30 2.44
N PRO A 11 7.95 5.02 2.72
CA PRO A 11 8.93 4.65 3.74
C PRO A 11 10.30 5.22 3.38
N PRO A 12 11.14 5.50 4.39
CA PRO A 12 12.44 6.13 4.17
C PRO A 12 13.38 5.29 3.29
N PHE A 13 13.12 3.99 3.15
CA PHE A 13 13.87 3.06 2.31
C PHE A 13 12.92 2.07 1.63
N PRO A 14 13.19 1.67 0.37
CA PRO A 14 12.47 0.57 -0.27
C PRO A 14 12.74 -0.75 0.49
N PRO A 15 11.80 -1.70 0.49
CA PRO A 15 11.99 -3.00 1.12
C PRO A 15 13.08 -3.80 0.43
N ALA A 16 13.72 -4.72 1.18
CA ALA A 16 14.74 -5.61 0.65
C ALA A 16 14.16 -6.66 -0.30
N ASP A 17 12.95 -7.13 0.00
CA ASP A 17 12.16 -8.01 -0.86
C ASP A 17 10.68 -7.65 -0.79
N TYR A 18 9.90 -8.00 -1.80
CA TYR A 18 8.46 -7.80 -1.77
C TYR A 18 7.66 -8.83 -2.55
N ARG A 19 6.44 -9.07 -2.06
CA ARG A 19 5.44 -9.94 -2.70
C ARG A 19 4.18 -9.17 -3.03
N GLU A 20 3.50 -9.56 -4.12
CA GLU A 20 2.13 -9.11 -4.37
C GLU A 20 1.20 -9.86 -3.39
N HIS A 21 0.33 -9.12 -2.69
CA HIS A 21 -0.73 -9.75 -1.92
C HIS A 21 -1.72 -10.37 -2.90
N ASP A 22 -1.86 -11.69 -2.89
CA ASP A 22 -2.67 -12.49 -3.81
C ASP A 22 -4.18 -12.28 -3.62
N GLY A 23 -4.60 -11.87 -2.42
CA GLY A 23 -6.02 -11.65 -2.10
C GLY A 23 -6.75 -12.90 -1.62
N GLN A 24 -6.02 -14.00 -1.41
CA GLN A 24 -6.57 -15.22 -0.80
C GLN A 24 -6.38 -15.23 0.72
N GLN A 25 -5.47 -14.40 1.22
CA GLN A 25 -5.20 -14.25 2.66
C GLN A 25 -6.08 -13.17 3.27
N TYR A 26 -6.62 -13.44 4.47
CA TYR A 26 -7.38 -12.49 5.28
C TYR A 26 -6.45 -11.52 6.04
N ASP A 27 -5.45 -10.97 5.35
CA ASP A 27 -4.56 -10.00 5.95
C ASP A 27 -5.23 -8.64 6.08
N SER A 28 -4.98 -7.97 7.19
CA SER A 28 -5.38 -6.60 7.46
C SER A 28 -4.16 -5.73 7.70
N LEU A 29 -4.32 -4.41 7.68
CA LEU A 29 -3.24 -3.49 8.02
C LEU A 29 -2.60 -3.84 9.38
N LYS A 30 -3.37 -4.29 10.36
CA LYS A 30 -2.84 -4.69 11.67
C LYS A 30 -2.24 -6.09 11.72
N SER A 31 -2.53 -6.98 10.75
CA SER A 31 -1.89 -8.31 10.72
C SER A 31 -0.46 -8.27 10.17
N LEU A 32 -0.12 -7.21 9.41
CA LEU A 32 1.24 -6.99 8.95
C LEU A 32 2.19 -6.81 10.14
N ARG A 33 3.33 -7.49 10.10
CA ARG A 33 4.37 -7.45 11.12
C ARG A 33 5.04 -6.07 11.17
N GLU A 34 5.85 -5.83 12.20
CA GLU A 34 6.53 -4.53 12.38
C GLU A 34 7.60 -4.27 11.31
N TRP A 35 8.22 -5.34 10.80
CA TRP A 35 9.21 -5.29 9.72
C TRP A 35 8.59 -5.41 8.33
N GLU A 36 7.27 -5.53 8.23
CA GLU A 36 6.57 -5.54 6.94
C GLU A 36 6.11 -4.13 6.58
N VAL A 37 6.38 -3.73 5.34
CA VAL A 37 5.92 -2.47 4.76
C VAL A 37 4.80 -2.72 3.77
N LEU A 38 3.83 -1.82 3.76
CA LEU A 38 2.75 -1.84 2.80
C LEU A 38 3.22 -1.18 1.51
N GLY A 39 2.78 -1.67 0.36
CA GLY A 39 3.01 -1.02 -0.91
C GLY A 39 1.83 -1.19 -1.86
N ALA A 40 1.94 -0.51 -2.99
CA ALA A 40 0.95 -0.53 -4.06
C ALA A 40 1.65 -0.52 -5.41
N LYS A 41 1.14 -1.30 -6.35
CA LYS A 41 1.57 -1.31 -7.75
C LYS A 41 0.40 -0.94 -8.65
N CYS A 42 0.64 0.02 -9.54
CA CYS A 42 -0.35 0.42 -10.52
C CYS A 42 -0.53 -0.66 -11.58
N GLY A 43 -1.75 -1.15 -11.77
CA GLY A 43 -2.06 -2.13 -12.83
C GLY A 43 -1.91 -1.57 -14.25
N LYS A 44 -1.96 -0.24 -14.41
CA LYS A 44 -1.88 0.44 -15.71
C LYS A 44 -0.46 0.86 -16.11
N CYS A 45 0.24 1.59 -15.23
CA CYS A 45 1.57 2.14 -15.55
C CYS A 45 2.72 1.40 -14.86
N GLY A 46 2.42 0.36 -14.06
CA GLY A 46 3.44 -0.45 -13.36
C GLY A 46 4.12 0.25 -12.19
N ARG A 47 3.87 1.55 -11.96
CA ARG A 47 4.49 2.30 -10.87
C ARG A 47 4.25 1.64 -9.52
N VAL A 48 5.35 1.45 -8.77
CA VAL A 48 5.33 0.99 -7.39
C VAL A 48 5.48 2.19 -6.47
N SER A 49 4.63 2.23 -5.44
CA SER A 49 4.76 3.18 -4.33
C SER A 49 4.67 2.40 -3.04
N TRP A 50 5.59 2.69 -2.13
CA TRP A 50 5.56 2.14 -0.78
C TRP A 50 4.79 3.07 0.14
N LEU A 51 4.15 2.50 1.15
CA LEU A 51 3.19 3.15 2.05
C LEU A 51 3.59 2.90 3.51
N ASP A 52 3.64 3.96 4.32
CA ASP A 52 3.72 3.82 5.78
C ASP A 52 2.40 3.27 6.32
N LYS A 53 2.46 2.05 6.86
CA LYS A 53 1.33 1.33 7.44
C LYS A 53 0.62 2.10 8.55
N ARG A 54 1.36 2.75 9.46
CA ARG A 54 0.80 3.50 10.60
C ARG A 54 0.07 4.73 10.10
N ALA A 55 0.60 5.40 9.09
CA ALA A 55 -0.07 6.55 8.50
C ALA A 55 -1.33 6.14 7.71
N VAL A 56 -1.31 5.00 7.00
CA VAL A 56 -2.52 4.44 6.37
C VAL A 56 -3.58 4.06 7.41
N ASP A 57 -3.20 3.37 8.50
CA ASP A 57 -4.13 3.01 9.59
C ASP A 57 -4.74 4.26 10.25
N ARG A 58 -3.98 5.36 10.40
CA ARG A 58 -4.51 6.63 10.91
C ARG A 58 -5.50 7.30 9.95
N GLU A 59 -5.31 7.18 8.64
CA GLU A 59 -6.16 7.86 7.66
C GLU A 59 -7.47 7.09 7.39
N ILE A 60 -7.39 5.77 7.24
CA ILE A 60 -8.53 4.95 6.82
C ILE A 60 -8.93 3.84 7.81
N GLY A 61 -8.28 3.79 8.97
CA GLY A 61 -8.48 2.74 9.99
C GLY A 61 -7.91 1.39 9.58
N ASN A 62 -8.01 0.40 10.46
CA ASN A 62 -7.66 -0.97 10.14
C ASN A 62 -8.62 -1.51 9.07
N GLN A 63 -8.06 -2.01 7.97
CA GLN A 63 -8.82 -2.54 6.83
C GLN A 63 -8.15 -3.81 6.31
N TYR A 64 -8.93 -4.72 5.73
CA TYR A 64 -8.39 -5.83 4.97
C TYR A 64 -7.61 -5.33 3.76
N LEU A 65 -6.47 -5.96 3.48
CA LEU A 65 -5.61 -5.58 2.36
C LEU A 65 -6.31 -5.74 1.00
N ILE A 66 -7.24 -6.70 0.87
CA ILE A 66 -8.06 -6.85 -0.32
C ILE A 66 -8.93 -5.62 -0.59
N ASN A 67 -9.50 -5.01 0.47
CA ASN A 67 -10.33 -3.80 0.36
C ASN A 67 -9.50 -2.57 0.04
N LEU A 68 -8.20 -2.57 0.37
CA LEU A 68 -7.30 -1.48 0.06
C LEU A 68 -7.14 -1.29 -1.45
N ARG A 69 -7.20 -2.36 -2.25
CA ARG A 69 -7.05 -2.31 -3.72
C ARG A 69 -7.99 -1.29 -4.38
N GLY A 70 -9.23 -1.21 -3.91
CA GLY A 70 -10.23 -0.26 -4.42
C GLY A 70 -10.05 1.19 -3.96
N LYS A 71 -9.20 1.43 -2.95
CA LYS A 71 -8.85 2.77 -2.45
C LYS A 71 -7.58 3.32 -3.09
N LEU A 72 -6.79 2.48 -3.76
CA LEU A 72 -5.55 2.88 -4.40
C LEU A 72 -5.81 3.74 -5.63
N ARG A 73 -5.15 4.89 -5.70
CA ARG A 73 -5.14 5.77 -6.87
C ARG A 73 -3.70 6.07 -7.27
N CYS A 74 -3.37 5.81 -8.52
CA CYS A 74 -2.10 6.21 -9.09
C CYS A 74 -2.15 7.65 -9.61
N GLU A 75 -1.02 8.34 -9.62
CA GLU A 75 -0.86 9.66 -10.22
C GLU A 75 -1.11 9.66 -11.73
N CYS A 76 -0.91 8.52 -12.41
CA CYS A 76 -1.29 8.37 -13.82
C CYS A 76 -2.82 8.39 -14.06
N GLY A 77 -3.60 8.53 -12.99
CA GLY A 77 -5.06 8.58 -13.00
C GLY A 77 -5.75 7.23 -12.81
N ASN A 78 -4.99 6.12 -12.77
CA ASN A 78 -5.54 4.78 -12.64
C ASN A 78 -6.13 4.51 -11.24
N LYS A 79 -7.34 3.95 -11.19
CA LYS A 79 -8.06 3.60 -9.96
C LYS A 79 -8.41 2.09 -9.86
N GLU A 80 -8.20 1.34 -10.93
CA GLU A 80 -8.66 -0.06 -11.04
C GLU A 80 -7.49 -1.00 -11.33
N GLY A 81 -7.61 -2.28 -10.94
CA GLY A 81 -6.55 -3.27 -11.17
C GLY A 81 -5.24 -2.99 -10.42
N ASN A 82 -5.24 -2.07 -9.46
CA ASN A 82 -4.08 -1.82 -8.60
C ASN A 82 -3.85 -3.01 -7.66
N ARG A 83 -2.57 -3.38 -7.46
CA ARG A 83 -2.16 -4.48 -6.58
C ARG A 83 -1.63 -3.92 -5.28
N VAL A 84 -1.91 -4.62 -4.19
CA VAL A 84 -1.25 -4.37 -2.90
C VAL A 84 0.02 -5.19 -2.84
N LEU A 85 1.09 -4.58 -2.36
CA LEU A 85 2.37 -5.22 -2.13
C LEU A 85 2.63 -5.29 -0.63
N ILE A 86 3.36 -6.33 -0.23
CA ILE A 86 3.91 -6.45 1.12
C ILE A 86 5.41 -6.61 0.96
N GLY A 87 6.16 -5.63 1.43
CA GLY A 87 7.62 -5.66 1.45
C GLY A 87 8.14 -6.06 2.84
N THR A 88 9.36 -6.56 2.89
CA THR A 88 10.08 -6.81 4.15
C THR A 88 11.28 -5.86 4.26
N LEU A 89 11.44 -5.25 5.43
CA LEU A 89 12.67 -4.51 5.75
C LEU A 89 13.79 -5.51 5.96
N GLY A 90 14.86 -5.39 5.16
CA GLY A 90 16.09 -6.15 5.36
C GLY A 90 16.67 -5.83 6.74
N ARG A 91 17.23 -6.85 7.39
CA ARG A 91 17.84 -6.73 8.72
C ARG A 91 19.14 -5.96 8.68
#